data_AF-A0A1J4K6E9-F1
#
_entry.id   AF-A0A1J4K6E9-F1
#
_cell.length_a   1.000
_cell.length_b   1.000
_cell.length_c   1.000
_cell.angle_alpha   90.00
_cell.angle_beta   90.00
_cell.angle_gamma   90.00
#
_symmetry.space_group_name_H-M   'P 1'
#
loop_
_entity.id
_entity.type
_entity.pdbx_description
1 polymer ?
#
loop_
_entity_poly.entity_id
_entity_poly.type
_entity_poly.pdbx_seq_one_letter_code
_entity_poly.pdbx_strand_id
1 'polypeptide(L)'
;MHLSGQGIFKYTLPPPSSTKLPGVVCSSPRRRPTRVSTPASIHPPFDNKYNRDVENLVIRALRGENISDCDPDLLPDVIQKLNDQWNFLNKNGFHREAEEALCALKAAKAVRLEIQRKQFQQKIQKELSSRAQEANTELEKLNEKSTEIEKNMDYAFQNDIDELKYKHQKEIDAFNFEWMTSKQKMYNKTSNELKELRRQQDLYIDQKLFKDSELCKKRADSIELNEIQKASEQMEFDYQLALKPIFLHQQEEMKNLLKAQKHEKRVYQSIVKSEMDLLNQRIQKIENEYEKTKDMRYITRRHLQSSKEYGYGYSNRNKILPTEFTRSAQKDVINSELNEIPLGPLNFAKKVEQTTSKRSYIRSPRSNAAKRIISGH
;
A
#
# COMPACT_ATOMS: atom_id res chain seq x y z
N MET A 1 21.58 -30.79 9.95
CA MET A 1 20.49 -30.94 8.95
C MET A 1 20.47 -29.67 8.11
N HIS A 2 20.52 -29.80 6.78
CA HIS A 2 20.51 -28.68 5.84
C HIS A 2 19.20 -27.89 5.96
N LEU A 3 19.29 -26.63 6.39
CA LEU A 3 18.21 -25.66 6.32
C LEU A 3 18.16 -25.11 4.90
N SER A 4 17.23 -25.63 4.10
CA SER A 4 16.87 -25.02 2.82
C SER A 4 16.14 -23.71 3.09
N GLY A 5 16.76 -22.59 2.75
CA GLY A 5 16.11 -21.29 2.70
C GLY A 5 15.08 -21.26 1.58
N GLN A 6 13.83 -21.60 1.89
CA GLN A 6 12.71 -21.43 0.98
C GLN A 6 11.82 -20.26 1.44
N GLY A 7 11.91 -19.14 0.71
CA GLY A 7 10.75 -18.37 0.29
C GLY A 7 10.23 -17.26 1.22
N ILE A 8 10.94 -16.13 1.27
CA ILE A 8 10.50 -14.85 1.87
C ILE A 8 9.47 -14.08 1.00
N PHE A 9 9.03 -14.63 -0.13
CA PHE A 9 8.12 -13.94 -1.08
C PHE A 9 6.98 -14.82 -1.61
N LYS A 10 6.26 -15.56 -0.76
CA LYS A 10 5.15 -16.42 -1.24
C LYS A 10 3.77 -15.75 -1.28
N TYR A 11 3.59 -14.53 -0.76
CA TYR A 11 2.23 -13.99 -0.56
C TYR A 11 1.93 -12.64 -1.22
N THR A 12 2.79 -12.09 -2.08
CA THR A 12 2.59 -10.72 -2.61
C THR A 12 2.45 -10.57 -4.11
N LEU A 13 2.27 -11.63 -4.90
CA LEU A 13 1.98 -11.46 -6.33
C LEU A 13 0.87 -12.40 -6.81
N PRO A 14 -0.25 -11.89 -7.36
CA PRO A 14 -1.10 -12.71 -8.21
C PRO A 14 -0.26 -13.22 -9.39
N PRO A 15 -0.52 -14.43 -9.92
CA PRO A 15 0.17 -14.93 -11.10
C PRO A 15 0.02 -13.90 -12.24
N PRO A 16 1.06 -13.69 -13.08
CA PRO A 16 0.92 -12.84 -14.25
C PRO A 16 -0.21 -13.40 -15.10
N SER A 17 -1.35 -12.71 -15.08
CA SER A 17 -2.45 -12.93 -16.00
C SER A 17 -1.86 -12.91 -17.41
N SER A 18 -1.91 -14.05 -18.09
CA SER A 18 -1.42 -14.21 -19.46
C SER A 18 -2.15 -13.22 -20.35
N THR A 19 -1.52 -12.08 -20.58
CA THR A 19 -1.91 -11.14 -21.62
C THR A 19 -1.59 -11.84 -22.92
N LYS A 20 -2.64 -12.32 -23.59
CA LYS A 20 -2.56 -12.80 -24.96
C LYS A 20 -2.03 -11.65 -25.83
N LEU A 21 -0.77 -11.73 -26.21
CA LEU A 21 -0.23 -10.94 -27.32
C LEU A 21 -0.96 -11.39 -28.60
N PRO A 22 -1.51 -10.46 -29.40
CA PRO A 22 -1.96 -10.81 -30.73
C PRO A 22 -0.77 -10.72 -31.69
N GLY A 23 -0.56 -11.78 -32.46
CA GLY A 23 0.13 -11.72 -33.75
C GLY A 23 1.48 -12.41 -33.78
N VAL A 24 1.52 -13.57 -34.45
CA VAL A 24 2.10 -13.72 -35.80
C VAL A 24 1.49 -14.99 -36.40
N VAL A 25 0.77 -14.86 -37.52
CA VAL A 25 0.56 -15.97 -38.45
C VAL A 25 0.90 -15.47 -39.85
N CYS A 26 1.91 -16.12 -40.45
CA CYS A 26 2.36 -15.93 -41.81
C CYS A 26 1.37 -16.53 -42.84
N SER A 27 1.25 -15.84 -43.99
CA SER A 27 1.20 -16.33 -45.39
C SER A 27 0.19 -17.47 -45.71
N SER A 28 -0.83 -17.34 -46.57
CA SER A 28 -0.93 -17.04 -48.03
C SER A 28 -2.37 -17.46 -48.48
N PRO A 29 -2.90 -17.33 -49.73
CA PRO A 29 -2.49 -16.61 -50.94
C PRO A 29 -3.54 -15.65 -51.54
N ARG A 30 -3.01 -14.70 -52.31
CA ARG A 30 -3.55 -13.99 -53.49
C ARG A 30 -4.90 -14.52 -54.06
N ARG A 31 -6.00 -13.77 -53.85
CA ARG A 31 -7.21 -13.83 -54.70
C ARG A 31 -7.47 -12.48 -55.37
N ARG A 32 -7.82 -12.58 -56.66
CA ARG A 32 -8.07 -11.49 -57.63
C ARG A 32 -9.20 -10.55 -57.17
N PRO A 33 -9.20 -9.28 -57.61
CA PRO A 33 -10.27 -8.34 -57.30
C PRO A 33 -11.53 -8.70 -58.10
N THR A 34 -12.59 -9.08 -57.40
CA THR A 34 -13.94 -9.12 -57.97
C THR A 34 -14.50 -7.71 -57.87
N ARG A 35 -14.80 -7.12 -59.03
CA ARG A 35 -15.45 -5.81 -59.21
C ARG A 35 -16.85 -5.87 -58.59
N VAL A 36 -17.00 -5.36 -57.37
CA VAL A 36 -18.30 -5.13 -56.74
C VAL A 36 -18.77 -3.75 -57.17
N SER A 37 -19.90 -3.77 -57.87
CA SER A 37 -20.69 -2.62 -58.28
C SER A 37 -20.99 -1.71 -57.09
N THR A 38 -20.75 -0.42 -57.29
CA THR A 38 -21.26 0.69 -56.48
C THR A 38 -22.75 0.48 -56.16
N PRO A 39 -23.15 0.47 -54.87
CA PRO A 39 -24.54 0.71 -54.54
C PRO A 39 -24.82 2.18 -54.88
N ALA A 40 -25.79 2.38 -55.76
CA ALA A 40 -26.34 3.69 -56.06
C ALA A 40 -26.66 4.42 -54.75
N SER A 41 -26.23 5.67 -54.67
CA SER A 41 -26.69 6.66 -53.71
C SER A 41 -28.21 6.66 -53.69
N ILE A 42 -28.80 5.99 -52.69
CA ILE A 42 -30.18 6.19 -52.32
C ILE A 42 -30.17 7.52 -51.57
N HIS A 43 -30.39 8.61 -52.31
CA HIS A 43 -30.83 9.85 -51.70
C HIS A 43 -32.16 9.54 -50.98
N PRO A 44 -32.26 9.77 -49.66
CA PRO A 44 -33.56 9.73 -49.00
C PRO A 44 -34.46 10.78 -49.66
N PRO A 45 -35.77 10.52 -49.75
CA PRO A 45 -36.71 11.48 -50.32
C PRO A 45 -36.62 12.77 -49.50
N PHE A 46 -36.40 13.90 -50.17
CA PHE A 46 -36.49 15.22 -49.56
C PHE A 46 -37.91 15.41 -49.00
N ASP A 47 -38.06 15.26 -47.69
CA ASP A 47 -39.29 15.61 -47.01
C ASP A 47 -39.53 17.12 -47.20
N ASN A 48 -40.62 17.48 -47.90
CA ASN A 48 -41.08 18.87 -48.09
C ASN A 48 -41.19 19.65 -46.77
N LYS A 49 -41.29 18.94 -45.64
CA LYS A 49 -41.32 19.50 -44.28
C LYS A 49 -39.97 20.11 -43.88
N TYR A 50 -38.84 19.44 -44.15
CA TYR A 50 -37.49 19.92 -43.83
C TYR A 50 -37.19 21.25 -44.53
N ASN A 51 -37.47 21.33 -45.83
CA ASN A 51 -37.26 22.56 -46.60
C ASN A 51 -38.16 23.70 -46.14
N ARG A 52 -39.42 23.40 -45.79
CA ARG A 52 -40.36 24.37 -45.23
C ARG A 52 -39.90 24.88 -43.86
N ASP A 53 -39.36 24.02 -43.02
CA ASP A 53 -38.86 24.39 -41.69
C ASP A 53 -37.61 25.28 -41.79
N VAL A 54 -36.66 24.95 -42.68
CA VAL A 54 -35.49 25.81 -42.98
C VAL A 54 -35.93 27.17 -43.52
N GLU A 55 -36.90 27.23 -44.43
CA GLU A 55 -37.40 28.50 -44.98
C GLU A 55 -38.12 29.36 -43.95
N ASN A 56 -38.94 28.73 -43.10
CA ASN A 56 -39.58 29.41 -41.98
C ASN A 56 -38.53 30.02 -41.04
N LEU A 57 -37.45 29.30 -40.74
CA LEU A 57 -36.36 29.80 -39.90
C LEU A 57 -35.57 30.95 -40.55
N VAL A 58 -35.35 30.90 -41.86
CA VAL A 58 -34.72 32.00 -42.62
C VAL A 58 -35.59 33.26 -42.56
N ILE A 59 -36.91 33.13 -42.75
CA ILE A 59 -37.85 34.27 -42.68
C ILE A 59 -37.87 34.86 -41.27
N ARG A 60 -37.90 34.02 -40.23
CA ARG A 60 -37.83 34.45 -38.82
C ARG A 60 -36.52 35.18 -38.52
N ALA A 61 -35.40 34.66 -39.00
CA ALA A 61 -34.09 35.28 -38.81
C ALA A 61 -34.00 36.66 -39.50
N LEU A 62 -34.51 36.80 -40.72
CA LEU A 62 -34.57 38.08 -41.45
C LEU A 62 -35.45 39.12 -40.76
N ARG A 63 -36.51 38.68 -40.06
CA ARG A 63 -37.38 39.55 -39.25
C ARG A 63 -36.76 39.96 -37.91
N GLY A 64 -35.57 39.45 -37.59
CA GLY A 64 -34.90 39.70 -36.31
C GLY A 64 -35.46 38.89 -35.15
N GLU A 65 -36.24 37.83 -35.41
CA GLU A 65 -36.75 36.94 -34.35
C GLU A 65 -35.62 36.04 -33.80
N ASN A 66 -35.72 35.69 -32.51
CA ASN A 66 -34.76 34.81 -31.86
C ASN A 66 -34.84 33.38 -32.43
N ILE A 67 -33.76 32.94 -33.06
CA ILE A 67 -33.60 31.58 -33.61
C ILE A 67 -32.83 30.63 -32.67
N SER A 68 -32.73 30.96 -31.38
CA SER A 68 -31.93 30.22 -30.39
C SER A 68 -32.48 28.82 -30.06
N ASP A 69 -33.80 28.62 -30.22
CA ASP A 69 -34.48 27.37 -29.87
C ASP A 69 -34.62 26.40 -31.05
N CYS A 70 -33.87 26.62 -32.13
CA CYS A 70 -33.95 25.83 -33.36
C CYS A 70 -33.14 24.53 -33.27
N ASP A 71 -33.54 23.53 -34.04
CA ASP A 71 -32.80 22.29 -34.16
C ASP A 71 -31.36 22.55 -34.68
N PRO A 72 -30.32 22.08 -33.97
CA PRO A 72 -28.91 22.31 -34.32
C PRO A 72 -28.55 21.88 -35.75
N ASP A 73 -29.24 20.86 -36.26
CA ASP A 73 -28.98 20.24 -37.55
C ASP A 73 -29.50 21.07 -38.73
N LEU A 74 -30.49 21.95 -38.50
CA LEU A 74 -31.07 22.84 -39.53
C LEU A 74 -30.28 24.15 -39.70
N LEU A 75 -29.55 24.57 -38.66
CA LEU A 75 -28.82 25.85 -38.66
C LEU A 75 -27.76 26.01 -39.77
N PRO A 76 -26.99 24.98 -40.17
CA PRO A 76 -26.05 25.09 -41.29
C PRO A 76 -26.72 25.51 -42.60
N ASP A 77 -27.87 24.92 -42.92
CA ASP A 77 -28.63 25.20 -44.14
C ASP A 77 -29.29 26.58 -44.09
N VAL A 78 -29.79 26.99 -42.92
CA VAL A 78 -30.30 28.35 -42.67
C VAL A 78 -29.20 29.40 -42.87
N ILE A 79 -27.99 29.15 -42.35
CA ILE A 79 -26.83 30.04 -42.54
C ILE A 79 -26.44 30.14 -44.03
N GLN A 80 -26.49 29.03 -44.76
CA GLN A 80 -26.20 29.01 -46.19
C GLN A 80 -27.24 29.83 -46.98
N LYS A 81 -28.54 29.61 -46.74
CA LYS A 81 -29.61 30.38 -47.38
C LYS A 81 -29.57 31.87 -47.07
N LEU A 82 -29.27 32.26 -45.81
CA LEU A 82 -29.08 33.67 -45.43
C LEU A 82 -27.86 34.30 -46.12
N ASN A 83 -26.78 33.52 -46.29
CA ASN A 83 -25.58 33.97 -47.01
C ASN A 83 -25.85 34.15 -48.51
N ASP A 84 -26.63 33.26 -49.12
CA ASP A 84 -27.03 33.36 -50.53
C ASP A 84 -27.97 34.55 -50.76
N GLN A 85 -28.92 34.80 -49.84
CA GLN A 85 -29.78 35.98 -49.86
C GLN A 85 -28.98 37.28 -49.70
N TRP A 86 -28.03 37.32 -48.77
CA TRP A 86 -27.12 38.46 -48.62
C TRP A 86 -26.33 38.74 -49.91
N ASN A 87 -25.74 37.69 -50.52
CA ASN A 87 -25.01 37.79 -51.77
C ASN A 87 -25.89 38.30 -52.93
N PHE A 88 -27.14 37.86 -53.00
CA PHE A 88 -28.11 38.29 -54.01
C PHE A 88 -28.48 39.78 -53.84
N LEU A 89 -28.84 40.20 -52.63
CA LEU A 89 -29.22 41.58 -52.34
C LEU A 89 -28.06 42.56 -52.57
N ASN A 90 -26.84 42.14 -52.21
CA ASN A 90 -25.64 42.95 -52.42
C ASN A 90 -25.28 43.10 -53.92
N LYS A 91 -25.45 42.05 -54.72
CA LYS A 91 -25.23 42.10 -56.19
C LYS A 91 -26.24 42.99 -56.92
N ASN A 92 -27.45 43.11 -56.40
CA ASN A 92 -28.54 43.87 -57.02
C ASN A 92 -28.66 45.33 -56.51
N GLY A 93 -27.77 45.77 -55.61
CA GLY A 93 -27.74 47.15 -55.11
C GLY A 93 -28.74 47.46 -53.99
N PHE A 94 -29.41 46.46 -53.41
CA PHE A 94 -30.33 46.62 -52.28
C PHE A 94 -29.56 46.66 -50.96
N HIS A 95 -28.90 47.79 -50.69
CA HIS A 95 -27.95 47.91 -49.59
C HIS A 95 -28.60 47.76 -48.20
N ARG A 96 -29.80 48.31 -47.99
CA ARG A 96 -30.48 48.27 -46.68
C ARG A 96 -30.92 46.85 -46.32
N GLU A 97 -31.55 46.16 -47.27
CA GLU A 97 -31.99 44.78 -47.12
C GLU A 97 -30.79 43.82 -47.01
N ALA A 98 -29.67 44.13 -47.69
CA ALA A 98 -28.42 43.41 -47.52
C ALA A 98 -27.83 43.58 -46.10
N GLU A 99 -27.92 44.76 -45.49
CA GLU A 99 -27.49 44.97 -44.10
C GLU A 99 -28.34 44.15 -43.12
N GLU A 100 -29.66 44.12 -43.31
CA GLU A 100 -30.58 43.30 -42.50
C GLU A 100 -30.27 41.81 -42.63
N ALA A 101 -30.05 41.32 -43.86
CA ALA A 101 -29.63 39.94 -44.12
C ALA A 101 -28.26 39.61 -43.51
N LEU A 102 -27.32 40.55 -43.51
CA LEU A 102 -26.01 40.39 -42.87
C LEU A 102 -26.13 40.31 -41.34
N CYS A 103 -27.01 41.12 -40.73
CA CYS A 103 -27.31 41.07 -39.31
C CYS A 103 -27.92 39.72 -38.91
N ALA A 104 -28.91 39.24 -39.68
CA ALA A 104 -29.51 37.91 -39.50
C ALA A 104 -28.47 36.78 -39.65
N LEU A 105 -27.59 36.87 -40.64
CA LEU A 105 -26.49 35.91 -40.85
C LEU A 105 -25.51 35.89 -39.68
N LYS A 106 -25.13 37.06 -39.15
CA LYS A 106 -24.26 37.16 -37.96
C LYS A 106 -24.92 36.57 -36.73
N ALA A 107 -26.22 36.84 -36.52
CA ALA A 107 -27.00 36.28 -35.41
C ALA A 107 -27.10 34.74 -35.51
N ALA A 108 -27.41 34.20 -36.69
CA ALA A 108 -27.47 32.75 -36.93
C ALA A 108 -26.12 32.06 -36.69
N LYS A 109 -25.01 32.67 -37.16
CA LYS A 109 -23.66 32.18 -36.89
C LYS A 109 -23.33 32.21 -35.39
N ALA A 110 -23.75 33.24 -34.65
CA ALA A 110 -23.54 33.34 -33.21
C ALA A 110 -24.32 32.25 -32.44
N VAL A 111 -25.59 32.02 -32.79
CA VAL A 111 -26.42 30.96 -32.21
C VAL A 111 -25.82 29.58 -32.47
N ARG A 112 -25.37 29.30 -33.71
CA ARG A 112 -24.67 28.04 -34.03
C ARG A 112 -23.46 27.81 -33.15
N LEU A 113 -22.62 28.84 -32.98
CA LEU A 113 -21.44 28.75 -32.14
C LEU A 113 -21.79 28.50 -30.67
N GLU A 114 -22.86 29.08 -30.16
CA GLU A 114 -23.31 28.86 -28.79
C GLU A 114 -23.81 27.42 -28.58
N ILE A 115 -24.61 26.90 -29.51
CA ILE A 115 -25.09 25.51 -29.51
C ILE A 115 -23.90 24.54 -29.53
N GLN A 116 -22.93 24.76 -30.43
CA GLN A 116 -21.71 23.95 -30.51
C GLN A 116 -20.91 23.97 -29.20
N ARG A 117 -20.77 25.13 -28.56
CA ARG A 117 -20.09 25.24 -27.25
C ARG A 117 -20.83 24.48 -26.16
N LYS A 118 -22.17 24.55 -26.10
CA LYS A 118 -23.00 23.81 -25.14
C LYS A 118 -22.89 22.29 -25.37
N GLN A 119 -22.96 21.82 -26.61
CA GLN A 119 -22.77 20.41 -26.94
C GLN A 119 -21.37 19.92 -26.54
N PHE A 120 -20.33 20.72 -26.80
CA PHE A 120 -18.96 20.41 -26.40
C PHE A 120 -18.79 20.38 -24.88
N GLN A 121 -19.41 21.33 -24.16
CA GLN A 121 -19.45 21.34 -22.70
C GLN A 121 -20.08 20.07 -22.15
N GLN A 122 -21.26 19.68 -22.65
CA GLN A 122 -21.94 18.45 -22.23
C GLN A 122 -21.10 17.20 -22.50
N LYS A 123 -20.42 17.14 -23.65
CA LYS A 123 -19.51 16.02 -23.97
C LYS A 123 -18.39 15.89 -22.95
N ILE A 124 -17.72 17.00 -22.62
CA ILE A 124 -16.65 17.02 -21.61
C ILE A 124 -17.19 16.65 -20.23
N GLN A 125 -18.35 17.18 -19.84
CA GLN A 125 -18.95 16.88 -18.54
C GLN A 125 -19.29 15.40 -18.40
N LYS A 126 -19.87 14.78 -19.43
CA LYS A 126 -20.13 13.33 -19.45
C LYS A 126 -18.84 12.52 -19.35
N GLU A 127 -17.81 12.92 -20.08
CA GLU A 127 -16.50 12.26 -20.04
C GLU A 127 -15.85 12.37 -18.65
N LEU A 128 -15.82 13.56 -18.05
CA LEU A 128 -15.28 13.77 -16.71
C LEU A 128 -16.09 13.02 -15.65
N SER A 129 -17.41 12.97 -15.79
CA SER A 129 -18.28 12.17 -14.90
C SER A 129 -17.98 10.68 -14.99
N SER A 130 -17.79 10.13 -16.21
CA SER A 130 -17.38 8.72 -16.38
C SER A 130 -16.04 8.44 -15.71
N ARG A 131 -15.03 9.30 -15.96
CA ARG A 131 -13.71 9.15 -15.36
C ARG A 131 -13.74 9.26 -13.83
N ALA A 132 -14.59 10.12 -13.26
CA ALA A 132 -14.77 10.24 -11.82
C ALA A 132 -15.39 8.97 -11.24
N GLN A 133 -16.43 8.43 -11.88
CA GLN A 133 -17.04 7.15 -11.49
C GLN A 133 -16.03 6.01 -11.55
N GLU A 134 -15.26 5.89 -12.63
CA GLU A 134 -14.20 4.89 -12.76
C GLU A 134 -13.18 5.00 -11.61
N ALA A 135 -12.66 6.20 -11.33
CA ALA A 135 -11.71 6.42 -10.24
C ALA A 135 -12.30 6.09 -8.85
N ASN A 136 -13.58 6.40 -8.61
CA ASN A 136 -14.27 6.01 -7.38
C ASN A 136 -14.42 4.49 -7.25
N THR A 137 -14.78 3.79 -8.33
CA THR A 137 -14.85 2.32 -8.30
C THR A 137 -13.48 1.67 -8.11
N GLU A 138 -12.40 2.28 -8.61
CA GLU A 138 -11.02 1.84 -8.36
C GLU A 138 -10.66 2.00 -6.88
N LEU A 139 -11.06 3.11 -6.25
CA LEU A 139 -10.85 3.37 -4.83
C LEU A 139 -11.63 2.38 -3.94
N GLU A 140 -12.89 2.11 -4.26
CA GLU A 140 -13.70 1.11 -3.54
C GLU A 140 -13.07 -0.28 -3.62
N LYS A 141 -12.66 -0.72 -4.82
CA LYS A 141 -11.98 -2.00 -5.00
C LYS A 141 -10.66 -2.08 -4.23
N LEU A 142 -9.91 -0.97 -4.15
CA LEU A 142 -8.68 -0.91 -3.37
C LEU A 142 -8.98 -1.07 -1.87
N ASN A 143 -10.02 -0.40 -1.36
CA ASN A 143 -10.46 -0.55 0.03
C ASN A 143 -10.85 -1.99 0.35
N GLU A 144 -11.70 -2.62 -0.49
CA GLU A 144 -12.14 -4.00 -0.30
C GLU A 144 -10.94 -4.96 -0.24
N LYS A 145 -10.08 -4.91 -1.26
CA LYS A 145 -8.84 -5.73 -1.30
C LYS A 145 -7.95 -5.47 -0.10
N SER A 146 -7.85 -4.20 0.32
CA SER A 146 -7.04 -3.86 1.48
C SER A 146 -7.55 -4.51 2.75
N THR A 147 -8.86 -4.44 2.99
CA THR A 147 -9.46 -5.08 4.18
C THR A 147 -9.33 -6.60 4.17
N GLU A 148 -9.39 -7.23 2.99
CA GLU A 148 -9.19 -8.67 2.85
C GLU A 148 -7.75 -9.07 3.17
N ILE A 149 -6.77 -8.34 2.64
CA ILE A 149 -5.36 -8.59 2.92
C ILE A 149 -5.05 -8.35 4.41
N GLU A 150 -5.58 -7.29 5.04
CA GLU A 150 -5.37 -7.06 6.47
C GLU A 150 -5.92 -8.21 7.33
N LYS A 151 -7.11 -8.74 7.00
CA LYS A 151 -7.66 -9.92 7.70
C LYS A 151 -6.77 -11.15 7.52
N ASN A 152 -6.29 -11.38 6.30
CA ASN A 152 -5.39 -12.50 6.02
C ASN A 152 -4.05 -12.37 6.75
N MET A 153 -3.50 -11.15 6.85
CA MET A 153 -2.31 -10.87 7.65
C MET A 153 -2.55 -11.13 9.13
N ASP A 154 -3.67 -10.66 9.68
CA ASP A 154 -4.00 -10.87 11.09
C ASP A 154 -4.17 -12.37 11.41
N TYR A 155 -4.76 -13.16 10.49
CA TYR A 155 -4.84 -14.62 10.62
C TYR A 155 -3.46 -15.28 10.58
N ALA A 156 -2.60 -14.90 9.63
CA ALA A 156 -1.24 -15.42 9.53
C ALA A 156 -0.42 -15.10 10.79
N PHE A 157 -0.52 -13.87 11.29
CA PHE A 157 0.16 -13.46 12.52
C PHE A 157 -0.30 -14.24 13.75
N GLN A 158 -1.60 -14.54 13.84
CA GLN A 158 -2.12 -15.35 14.92
C GLN A 158 -1.59 -16.78 14.85
N ASN A 159 -1.56 -17.38 13.65
CA ASN A 159 -0.97 -18.70 13.46
C ASN A 159 0.51 -18.75 13.87
N ASP A 160 1.31 -17.76 13.45
CA ASP A 160 2.72 -17.68 13.85
C ASP A 160 2.91 -17.60 15.37
N ILE A 161 2.04 -16.83 16.04
CA ILE A 161 2.04 -16.71 17.52
C ILE A 161 1.72 -18.05 18.16
N ASP A 162 0.71 -18.76 17.66
CA ASP A 162 0.27 -20.04 18.22
C ASP A 162 1.29 -21.15 17.96
N GLU A 163 1.93 -21.16 16.79
CA GLU A 163 3.08 -22.04 16.50
C GLU A 163 4.26 -21.77 17.43
N LEU A 164 4.57 -20.50 17.69
CA LEU A 164 5.66 -20.14 18.60
C LEU A 164 5.36 -20.56 20.04
N LYS A 165 4.13 -20.30 20.53
CA LYS A 165 3.68 -20.77 21.85
C LYS A 165 3.76 -22.28 21.98
N TYR A 166 3.37 -23.01 20.94
CA TYR A 166 3.46 -24.47 20.94
C TYR A 166 4.91 -24.96 21.02
N LYS A 167 5.84 -24.29 20.32
CA LYS A 167 7.29 -24.56 20.44
C LYS A 167 7.81 -24.26 21.84
N HIS A 168 7.43 -23.13 22.43
CA HIS A 168 7.80 -22.75 23.79
C HIS A 168 7.31 -23.76 24.83
N GLN A 169 6.07 -24.24 24.69
CA GLN A 169 5.53 -25.27 25.58
C GLN A 169 6.30 -26.58 25.45
N LYS A 170 6.60 -27.02 24.23
CA LYS A 170 7.40 -28.23 24.00
C LYS A 170 8.80 -28.15 24.61
N GLU A 171 9.42 -26.98 24.54
CA GLU A 171 10.73 -26.74 25.14
C GLU A 171 10.66 -26.85 26.67
N ILE A 172 9.63 -26.27 27.30
CA ILE A 172 9.39 -26.41 28.74
C ILE A 172 9.13 -27.87 29.12
N ASP A 173 8.32 -28.59 28.35
CA ASP A 173 8.00 -29.99 28.61
C ASP A 173 9.26 -30.87 28.49
N ALA A 174 10.10 -30.62 27.48
CA ALA A 174 11.38 -31.31 27.29
C ALA A 174 12.35 -31.01 28.45
N PHE A 175 12.45 -29.75 28.88
CA PHE A 175 13.25 -29.33 30.01
C PHE A 175 12.78 -30.03 31.31
N ASN A 176 11.46 -30.05 31.56
CA ASN A 176 10.88 -30.72 32.72
C ASN A 176 11.17 -32.22 32.72
N PHE A 177 11.01 -32.87 31.56
CA PHE A 177 11.32 -34.28 31.40
C PHE A 177 12.80 -34.59 31.70
N GLU A 178 13.72 -33.79 31.18
CA GLU A 178 15.15 -33.92 31.46
C GLU A 178 15.46 -33.70 32.95
N TRP A 179 14.84 -32.69 33.56
CA TRP A 179 15.06 -32.35 34.96
C TRP A 179 14.64 -33.49 35.90
N MET A 180 13.43 -34.03 35.69
CA MET A 180 12.88 -35.12 36.50
C MET A 180 13.66 -36.43 36.29
N THR A 181 14.16 -36.69 35.08
CA THR A 181 14.81 -37.98 34.77
C THR A 181 16.29 -38.01 35.14
N SER A 182 17.04 -36.97 34.77
CA SER A 182 18.50 -36.92 34.84
C SER A 182 18.99 -36.18 36.09
N LYS A 183 18.40 -35.00 36.37
CA LYS A 183 18.91 -34.10 37.42
C LYS A 183 18.43 -34.50 38.81
N GLN A 184 17.20 -35.01 38.96
CA GLN A 184 16.67 -35.46 40.25
C GLN A 184 17.60 -36.48 40.96
N LYS A 185 18.21 -37.41 40.21
CA LYS A 185 19.13 -38.41 40.75
C LYS A 185 20.37 -37.82 41.43
N MET A 186 20.78 -36.60 41.05
CA MET A 186 21.95 -35.94 41.63
C MET A 186 21.68 -35.47 43.07
N TYR A 187 20.42 -35.15 43.40
CA TYR A 187 20.00 -34.65 44.71
C TYR A 187 19.61 -35.78 45.68
N ASN A 188 19.30 -36.99 45.18
CA ASN A 188 18.94 -38.16 46.00
C ASN A 188 20.16 -38.86 46.66
N LYS A 189 21.26 -38.16 46.90
CA LYS A 189 22.48 -38.75 47.48
C LYS A 189 22.47 -38.60 49.00
N THR A 190 22.44 -39.73 49.71
CA THR A 190 22.57 -39.78 51.16
C THR A 190 23.99 -39.46 51.62
N SER A 191 24.13 -38.74 52.73
CA SER A 191 25.45 -38.45 53.31
C SER A 191 26.15 -39.71 53.81
N ASN A 192 27.47 -39.62 53.97
CA ASN A 192 28.25 -40.70 54.56
C ASN A 192 27.91 -40.90 56.04
N GLU A 193 27.52 -39.84 56.77
CA GLU A 193 27.08 -39.95 58.17
C GLU A 193 25.78 -40.75 58.27
N LEU A 194 24.80 -40.48 57.41
CA LEU A 194 23.55 -41.23 57.39
C LEU A 194 23.78 -42.70 57.04
N LYS A 195 24.63 -42.99 56.05
CA LYS A 195 25.01 -44.37 55.69
C LYS A 195 25.67 -45.11 56.86
N GLU A 196 26.59 -44.44 57.56
CA GLU A 196 27.29 -45.03 58.69
C GLU A 196 26.36 -45.26 59.89
N LEU A 197 25.43 -44.34 60.18
CA LEU A 197 24.44 -44.53 61.23
C LEU A 197 23.47 -45.69 60.93
N ARG A 198 23.05 -45.85 59.68
CA ARG A 198 22.25 -47.00 59.24
C ARG A 198 23.03 -48.31 59.36
N ARG A 199 24.31 -48.32 58.96
CA ARG A 199 25.21 -49.47 59.15
C ARG A 199 25.38 -49.84 60.63
N GLN A 200 25.56 -48.85 61.51
CA GLN A 200 25.68 -49.06 62.95
C GLN A 200 24.38 -49.56 63.57
N GLN A 201 23.23 -49.05 63.10
CA GLN A 201 21.91 -49.56 63.49
C GLN A 201 21.80 -51.06 63.20
N ASP A 202 22.12 -51.49 61.97
CA ASP A 202 22.08 -52.91 61.58
C ASP A 202 23.02 -53.77 62.45
N LEU A 203 24.23 -53.28 62.70
CA LEU A 203 25.22 -53.97 63.52
C LEU A 203 24.78 -54.11 65.00
N TYR A 204 24.11 -53.11 65.56
CA TYR A 204 23.54 -53.20 66.92
C TYR A 204 22.36 -54.15 67.00
N ILE A 205 21.55 -54.26 65.95
CA ILE A 205 20.47 -55.25 65.85
C ILE A 205 21.07 -56.66 65.86
N ASP A 206 22.10 -56.92 65.06
CA ASP A 206 22.78 -58.22 65.00
C ASP A 206 23.40 -58.61 66.35
N GLN A 207 23.93 -57.63 67.09
CA GLN A 207 24.50 -57.80 68.43
C GLN A 207 23.44 -57.88 69.55
N LYS A 208 22.14 -57.74 69.23
CA LYS A 208 21.02 -57.70 70.18
C LYS A 208 21.06 -56.50 71.15
N LEU A 209 21.74 -55.42 70.78
CA LEU A 209 21.81 -54.16 71.52
C LEU A 209 20.67 -53.21 71.09
N PHE A 210 19.44 -53.58 71.45
CA PHE A 210 18.25 -52.90 70.92
C PHE A 210 18.12 -51.43 71.32
N LYS A 211 18.55 -51.06 72.54
CA LYS A 211 18.49 -49.67 73.01
C LYS A 211 19.40 -48.75 72.19
N ASP A 212 20.62 -49.20 71.91
CA ASP A 212 21.60 -48.44 71.13
C ASP A 212 21.17 -48.34 69.66
N SER A 213 20.62 -49.43 69.10
CA SER A 213 19.97 -49.41 67.79
C SER A 213 18.85 -48.36 67.71
N GLU A 214 18.01 -48.25 68.74
CA GLU A 214 16.91 -47.27 68.75
C GLU A 214 17.43 -45.82 68.76
N LEU A 215 18.52 -45.55 69.49
CA LEU A 215 19.19 -44.25 69.50
C LEU A 215 19.81 -43.91 68.14
N CYS A 216 20.52 -44.86 67.52
CA CYS A 216 21.06 -44.70 66.17
C CYS A 216 19.97 -44.46 65.14
N LYS A 217 18.85 -45.19 65.22
CA LYS A 217 17.69 -44.98 64.35
C LYS A 217 17.12 -43.58 64.48
N LYS A 218 16.84 -43.10 65.70
CA LYS A 218 16.29 -41.74 65.94
C LYS A 218 17.19 -40.66 65.36
N ARG A 219 18.51 -40.81 65.53
CA ARG A 219 19.50 -39.88 64.96
C ARG A 219 19.54 -39.96 63.43
N ALA A 220 19.53 -41.17 62.86
CA ALA A 220 19.49 -41.38 61.41
C ALA A 220 18.23 -40.77 60.78
N ASP A 221 17.05 -41.02 61.36
CA ASP A 221 15.77 -40.49 60.88
C ASP A 221 15.75 -38.94 60.92
N SER A 222 16.34 -38.33 61.96
CA SER A 222 16.47 -36.87 62.07
C SER A 222 17.41 -36.28 61.02
N ILE A 223 18.54 -36.94 60.73
CA ILE A 223 19.49 -36.50 59.71
C ILE A 223 18.89 -36.68 58.32
N GLU A 224 18.23 -37.81 58.05
CA GLU A 224 17.54 -38.09 56.79
C GLU A 224 16.50 -37.03 56.46
N LEU A 225 15.66 -36.65 57.42
CA LEU A 225 14.65 -35.60 57.21
C LEU A 225 15.30 -34.26 56.86
N ASN A 226 16.37 -33.88 57.55
CA ASN A 226 17.11 -32.65 57.27
C ASN A 226 17.81 -32.69 55.90
N GLU A 227 18.36 -33.83 55.49
CA GLU A 227 19.00 -34.01 54.19
C GLU A 227 17.99 -33.95 53.05
N ILE A 228 16.84 -34.62 53.19
CA ILE A 228 15.74 -34.57 52.21
C ILE A 228 15.26 -33.14 52.03
N GLN A 229 15.03 -32.41 53.12
CA GLN A 229 14.57 -31.03 53.04
C GLN A 229 15.60 -30.13 52.32
N LYS A 230 16.87 -30.18 52.73
CA LYS A 230 17.92 -29.38 52.09
C LYS A 230 18.12 -29.74 50.62
N ALA A 231 18.06 -31.02 50.28
CA ALA A 231 18.18 -31.48 48.89
C ALA A 231 16.98 -31.01 48.06
N SER A 232 15.78 -31.01 48.62
CA SER A 232 14.57 -30.48 47.98
C SER A 232 14.67 -28.98 47.73
N GLU A 233 15.06 -28.19 48.74
CA GLU A 233 15.23 -26.75 48.63
C GLU A 233 16.30 -26.38 47.58
N GLN A 234 17.43 -27.09 47.60
CA GLN A 234 18.50 -26.88 46.62
C GLN A 234 18.05 -27.25 45.20
N MET A 235 17.35 -28.39 45.04
CA MET A 235 16.84 -28.82 43.75
C MET A 235 15.84 -27.80 43.17
N GLU A 236 14.94 -27.27 44.00
CA GLU A 236 13.99 -26.24 43.58
C GLU A 236 14.70 -24.95 43.17
N PHE A 237 15.67 -24.50 43.95
CA PHE A 237 16.46 -23.33 43.63
C PHE A 237 17.21 -23.46 42.30
N ASP A 238 17.90 -24.59 42.09
CA ASP A 238 18.64 -24.86 40.86
C ASP A 238 17.71 -25.02 39.65
N TYR A 239 16.51 -25.58 39.85
CA TYR A 239 15.47 -25.68 38.83
C TYR A 239 15.00 -24.30 38.38
N GLN A 240 14.67 -23.41 39.32
CA GLN A 240 14.25 -22.05 39.01
C GLN A 240 15.35 -21.26 38.30
N LEU A 241 16.61 -21.43 38.73
CA LEU A 241 17.75 -20.80 38.07
C LEU A 241 17.94 -21.28 36.63
N ALA A 242 17.79 -22.58 36.38
CA ALA A 242 17.94 -23.18 35.05
C ALA A 242 16.75 -22.86 34.11
N LEU A 243 15.55 -22.69 34.67
CA LEU A 243 14.35 -22.36 33.90
C LEU A 243 14.30 -20.88 33.49
N LYS A 244 14.87 -19.98 34.30
CA LYS A 244 14.91 -18.53 34.03
C LYS A 244 15.48 -18.15 32.64
N PRO A 245 16.64 -18.65 32.17
CA PRO A 245 17.15 -18.30 30.85
C PRO A 245 16.23 -18.76 29.71
N ILE A 246 15.55 -19.91 29.86
CA ILE A 246 14.57 -20.39 28.88
C ILE A 246 13.43 -19.38 28.75
N PHE A 247 12.83 -18.97 29.87
CA PHE A 247 11.76 -17.97 29.83
C PHE A 247 12.21 -16.62 29.27
N LEU A 248 13.42 -16.17 29.60
CA LEU A 248 13.95 -14.92 29.03
C LEU A 248 14.11 -15.02 27.52
N HIS A 249 14.63 -16.15 27.03
CA HIS A 249 14.76 -16.39 25.60
C HIS A 249 13.40 -16.40 24.89
N GLN A 250 12.42 -17.14 25.43
CA GLN A 250 11.06 -17.21 24.90
C GLN A 250 10.37 -15.83 24.87
N GLN A 251 10.56 -15.01 25.90
CA GLN A 251 10.06 -13.63 25.93
C GLN A 251 10.70 -12.75 24.86
N GLU A 252 12.01 -12.89 24.63
CA GLU A 252 12.71 -12.15 23.58
C GLU A 252 12.26 -12.57 22.18
N GLU A 253 12.09 -13.86 21.93
CA GLU A 253 11.56 -14.38 20.67
C GLU A 253 10.15 -13.84 20.39
N MET A 254 9.25 -13.93 21.38
CA MET A 254 7.88 -13.42 21.26
C MET A 254 7.88 -11.91 20.99
N LYS A 255 8.70 -11.15 21.72
CA LYS A 255 8.84 -9.71 21.51
C LYS A 255 9.36 -9.36 20.11
N ASN A 256 10.33 -10.12 19.61
CA ASN A 256 10.88 -9.94 18.27
C ASN A 256 9.85 -10.25 17.19
N LEU A 257 9.09 -11.34 17.35
CA LEU A 257 8.00 -11.70 16.45
C LEU A 257 6.94 -10.58 16.38
N LEU A 258 6.41 -10.15 17.53
CA LEU A 258 5.41 -9.08 17.59
C LEU A 258 5.93 -7.77 16.99
N LYS A 259 7.21 -7.45 17.18
CA LYS A 259 7.83 -6.27 16.57
C LYS A 259 7.92 -6.40 15.06
N ALA A 260 8.26 -7.57 14.52
CA ALA A 260 8.30 -7.84 13.09
C ALA A 260 6.90 -7.73 12.47
N GLN A 261 5.89 -8.38 13.05
CA GLN A 261 4.49 -8.31 12.60
C GLN A 261 3.97 -6.86 12.59
N LYS A 262 4.25 -6.08 13.66
CA LYS A 262 3.89 -4.66 13.71
C LYS A 262 4.59 -3.82 12.64
N HIS A 263 5.84 -4.15 12.31
CA HIS A 263 6.56 -3.47 11.25
C HIS A 263 5.95 -3.79 9.88
N GLU A 264 5.67 -5.05 9.61
CA GLU A 264 5.04 -5.50 8.37
C GLU A 264 3.67 -4.86 8.16
N LYS A 265 2.80 -4.87 9.18
CA LYS A 265 1.51 -4.18 9.15
C LYS A 265 1.65 -2.68 8.86
N ARG A 266 2.64 -2.01 9.48
CA ARG A 266 2.89 -0.59 9.22
C ARG A 266 3.34 -0.33 7.78
N VAL A 267 4.24 -1.17 7.24
CA VAL A 267 4.70 -1.05 5.85
C VAL A 267 3.53 -1.20 4.91
N TYR A 268 2.73 -2.25 5.09
CA TYR A 268 1.52 -2.48 4.31
C TYR A 268 0.55 -1.29 4.34
N GLN A 269 0.21 -0.80 5.54
CA GLN A 269 -0.68 0.36 5.71
C GLN A 269 -0.12 1.63 5.07
N SER A 270 1.20 1.82 5.08
CA SER A 270 1.82 2.97 4.43
C SER A 270 1.70 2.92 2.91
N ILE A 271 1.82 1.72 2.31
CA ILE A 271 1.67 1.50 0.86
C ILE A 271 0.22 1.77 0.48
N VAL A 272 -0.73 1.12 1.15
CA VAL A 272 -2.17 1.31 0.91
C VAL A 272 -2.55 2.79 1.01
N LYS A 273 -2.10 3.47 2.07
CA LYS A 273 -2.37 4.90 2.25
C LYS A 273 -1.83 5.72 1.08
N SER A 274 -0.61 5.44 0.63
CA SER A 274 -0.02 6.14 -0.52
C SER A 274 -0.82 5.94 -1.81
N GLU A 275 -1.34 4.74 -2.05
CA GLU A 275 -2.19 4.43 -3.20
C GLU A 275 -3.56 5.11 -3.11
N MET A 276 -4.18 5.08 -1.92
CA MET A 276 -5.42 5.82 -1.64
C MET A 276 -5.24 7.33 -1.87
N ASP A 277 -4.14 7.90 -1.39
CA ASP A 277 -3.83 9.32 -1.56
C ASP A 277 -3.68 9.69 -3.06
N LEU A 278 -3.05 8.82 -3.87
CA LEU A 278 -2.94 9.02 -5.32
C LEU A 278 -4.31 9.01 -6.02
N LEU A 279 -5.18 8.07 -5.66
CA LEU A 279 -6.54 7.99 -6.21
C LEU A 279 -7.39 9.20 -5.79
N ASN A 280 -7.31 9.60 -4.52
CA ASN A 280 -7.99 10.80 -4.02
C ASN A 280 -7.53 12.07 -4.74
N GLN A 281 -6.22 12.23 -4.97
CA GLN A 281 -5.69 13.35 -5.77
C GLN A 281 -6.20 13.32 -7.22
N ARG A 282 -6.32 12.13 -7.82
CA ARG A 282 -6.87 11.99 -9.17
C ARG A 282 -8.35 12.39 -9.20
N ILE A 283 -9.16 11.94 -8.25
CA ILE A 283 -10.57 12.31 -8.11
C ILE A 283 -10.69 13.83 -7.95
N GLN A 284 -9.94 14.43 -7.03
CA GLN A 284 -9.95 15.87 -6.79
C GLN A 284 -9.54 16.67 -8.05
N LYS A 285 -8.57 16.18 -8.84
CA LYS A 285 -8.21 16.81 -10.12
C LYS A 285 -9.37 16.75 -11.12
N ILE A 286 -10.05 15.62 -11.23
CA ILE A 286 -11.20 15.45 -12.13
C ILE A 286 -12.36 16.36 -11.69
N GLU A 287 -12.65 16.44 -10.39
CA GLU A 287 -13.68 17.32 -9.83
C GLU A 287 -13.36 18.80 -10.09
N ASN A 288 -12.11 19.22 -9.87
CA ASN A 288 -11.66 20.56 -10.20
C ASN A 288 -11.76 20.87 -11.70
N GLU A 289 -11.48 19.90 -12.57
CA GLU A 289 -11.70 20.04 -14.00
C GLU A 289 -13.19 20.14 -14.34
N TYR A 290 -14.03 19.35 -13.67
CA TYR A 290 -15.48 19.39 -13.83
C TYR A 290 -16.05 20.75 -13.43
N GLU A 291 -15.64 21.30 -12.29
CA GLU A 291 -16.04 22.66 -11.87
C GLU A 291 -15.63 23.73 -12.88
N LYS A 292 -14.43 23.64 -13.47
CA LYS A 292 -13.99 24.55 -14.54
C LYS A 292 -14.88 24.48 -15.78
N THR A 293 -15.48 23.33 -16.08
CA THR A 293 -16.39 23.21 -17.23
C THR A 293 -17.69 23.97 -17.06
N LYS A 294 -18.04 24.40 -15.84
CA LYS A 294 -19.21 25.27 -15.62
C LYS A 294 -18.99 26.67 -16.19
N ASP A 295 -17.75 27.13 -16.31
CA ASP A 295 -17.41 28.40 -16.95
C ASP A 295 -17.35 28.27 -18.50
N MET A 296 -18.25 28.96 -19.18
CA MET A 296 -18.30 28.99 -20.65
C MET A 296 -17.06 29.61 -21.30
N ARG A 297 -16.33 30.49 -20.62
CA ARG A 297 -15.07 31.06 -21.14
C ARG A 297 -13.98 29.98 -21.23
N TYR A 298 -13.91 29.11 -20.23
CA TYR A 298 -13.00 27.97 -20.22
C TYR A 298 -13.32 26.99 -21.36
N ILE A 299 -14.60 26.63 -21.52
CA ILE A 299 -15.08 25.76 -22.62
C ILE A 299 -14.76 26.36 -23.98
N THR A 300 -15.00 27.66 -24.17
CA THR A 300 -14.72 28.34 -25.43
C THR A 300 -13.24 28.27 -25.80
N ARG A 301 -12.34 28.48 -24.82
CA ARG A 301 -10.89 28.38 -25.00
C ARG A 301 -10.47 26.95 -25.37
N ARG A 302 -11.02 25.96 -24.67
CA ARG A 302 -10.73 24.53 -24.91
C ARG A 302 -11.24 24.07 -26.27
N HIS A 303 -12.45 24.49 -26.67
CA HIS A 303 -13.02 24.22 -27.99
C HIS A 303 -12.15 24.80 -29.11
N LEU A 304 -11.69 26.04 -28.97
CA LEU A 304 -10.78 26.70 -29.92
C LEU A 304 -9.41 26.00 -30.02
N GLN A 305 -8.92 25.45 -28.91
CA GLN A 305 -7.66 24.70 -28.90
C GLN A 305 -7.82 23.34 -29.58
N SER A 306 -8.88 22.59 -29.25
CA SER A 306 -9.21 21.33 -29.91
C SER A 306 -9.49 21.52 -31.42
N SER A 307 -10.18 22.59 -31.82
CA SER A 307 -10.45 22.85 -33.25
C SER A 307 -9.19 23.22 -34.04
N LYS A 308 -8.17 23.79 -33.40
CA LYS A 308 -6.87 24.08 -34.04
C LYS A 308 -6.02 22.82 -34.24
N GLU A 309 -6.13 21.84 -33.35
CA GLU A 309 -5.41 20.56 -33.45
C GLU A 309 -5.90 19.69 -34.63
N TYR A 310 -7.14 19.86 -35.09
CA TYR A 310 -7.67 19.16 -36.28
C TYR A 310 -7.56 19.95 -37.60
N GLY A 311 -7.11 21.22 -37.55
CA GLY A 311 -7.08 22.12 -38.72
C GLY A 311 -5.71 22.33 -39.37
N TYR A 312 -4.63 21.83 -38.77
CA TYR A 312 -3.28 21.93 -39.34
C TYR A 312 -2.59 20.56 -39.27
N GLY A 313 -2.49 19.89 -40.41
CA GLY A 313 -1.41 18.96 -40.63
C GLY A 313 -0.08 19.69 -40.39
N TYR A 314 0.75 19.15 -39.50
CA TYR A 314 2.16 19.50 -39.32
C TYR A 314 2.48 21.00 -39.23
N SER A 315 2.43 21.55 -38.02
CA SER A 315 3.46 22.53 -37.65
C SER A 315 4.02 22.18 -36.28
N ASN A 316 5.20 21.58 -36.37
CA ASN A 316 6.13 21.23 -35.33
C ASN A 316 6.44 22.46 -34.46
N ARG A 317 5.74 22.61 -33.32
CA ARG A 317 6.02 23.63 -32.29
C ARG A 317 6.70 23.07 -31.04
N ASN A 318 7.48 22.01 -31.20
CA ASN A 318 8.50 21.62 -30.23
C ASN A 318 9.90 21.84 -30.83
N LYS A 319 10.24 23.11 -31.09
CA LYS A 319 11.64 23.58 -30.99
C LYS A 319 11.77 24.33 -29.68
N ILE A 320 11.78 23.57 -28.58
CA ILE A 320 12.47 24.01 -27.38
C ILE A 320 13.95 23.74 -27.70
N LEU A 321 14.69 24.84 -27.84
CA LEU A 321 16.15 24.85 -27.94
C LEU A 321 16.73 23.98 -26.82
N PRO A 322 17.67 23.05 -27.10
CA PRO A 322 18.45 22.43 -26.04
C PRO A 322 19.33 23.51 -25.43
N THR A 323 19.01 23.93 -24.21
CA THR A 323 19.93 24.68 -23.38
C THR A 323 21.16 23.81 -23.17
N GLU A 324 22.30 24.25 -23.73
CA GLU A 324 23.60 23.66 -23.51
C GLU A 324 23.91 23.73 -22.00
N PHE A 325 23.74 22.60 -21.32
CA PHE A 325 24.43 22.33 -20.06
C PHE A 325 25.65 21.47 -20.39
N THR A 326 26.81 22.09 -20.24
CA THR A 326 28.15 21.52 -20.28
C THR A 326 28.22 20.24 -19.46
N ARG A 327 28.21 19.09 -20.14
CA ARG A 327 28.63 17.80 -19.56
C ARG A 327 30.16 17.75 -19.59
N SER A 328 30.76 17.92 -18.42
CA SER A 328 32.15 17.53 -18.18
C SER A 328 32.31 16.02 -18.38
N ALA A 329 33.16 15.68 -19.34
CA ALA A 329 33.90 14.43 -19.56
C ALA A 329 33.55 13.22 -18.65
N GLN A 330 32.89 12.21 -19.24
CA GLN A 330 33.02 10.83 -18.80
C GLN A 330 34.16 10.18 -19.60
N LYS A 331 35.19 9.73 -18.88
CA LYS A 331 36.21 8.82 -19.39
C LYS A 331 35.59 7.44 -19.58
N ASP A 332 35.84 6.83 -20.72
CA ASP A 332 35.62 5.40 -20.93
C ASP A 332 36.53 4.61 -19.98
N VAL A 333 35.91 3.82 -19.10
CA VAL A 333 36.60 2.83 -18.27
C VAL A 333 36.18 1.45 -18.75
N ILE A 334 37.21 0.72 -19.14
CA ILE A 334 37.22 -0.64 -19.64
C ILE A 334 36.67 -1.58 -18.56
N ASN A 335 35.74 -2.45 -18.97
CA ASN A 335 35.26 -3.59 -18.19
C ASN A 335 36.39 -4.63 -18.03
N SER A 336 37.14 -4.54 -16.95
CA SER A 336 37.93 -5.65 -16.42
C SER A 336 38.41 -5.31 -15.02
N GLU A 337 38.06 -6.17 -14.06
CA GLU A 337 38.65 -6.31 -12.71
C GLU A 337 38.11 -5.41 -11.58
N LEU A 338 37.70 -6.11 -10.50
CA LEU A 338 37.69 -5.70 -9.09
C LEU A 338 36.76 -4.54 -8.63
N ASN A 339 35.73 -4.92 -7.88
CA ASN A 339 35.27 -4.16 -6.70
C ASN A 339 34.60 -5.11 -5.70
N GLU A 340 35.44 -5.89 -5.02
CA GLU A 340 35.15 -6.31 -3.64
C GLU A 340 35.11 -5.05 -2.78
N ILE A 341 34.10 -4.94 -1.92
CA ILE A 341 33.99 -3.86 -0.95
C ILE A 341 34.91 -4.23 0.23
N PRO A 342 36.03 -3.52 0.49
CA PRO A 342 36.82 -3.78 1.68
C PRO A 342 36.01 -3.33 2.91
N LEU A 343 35.44 -4.29 3.62
CA LEU A 343 34.87 -4.05 4.94
C LEU A 343 36.00 -3.68 5.89
N GLY A 344 35.89 -2.51 6.54
CA GLY A 344 36.82 -2.12 7.61
C GLY A 344 36.80 -3.13 8.77
N PRO A 345 37.90 -3.27 9.53
CA PRO A 345 37.97 -4.24 10.63
C PRO A 345 36.88 -3.97 11.67
N LEU A 346 36.13 -5.03 12.01
CA LEU A 346 35.12 -5.04 13.07
C LEU A 346 35.78 -4.79 14.43
N ASN A 347 35.80 -3.53 14.86
CA ASN A 347 36.25 -3.13 16.19
C ASN A 347 35.25 -3.54 17.27
N PHE A 348 35.15 -4.84 17.59
CA PHE A 348 34.39 -5.33 18.74
C PHE A 348 35.04 -4.99 20.10
N ALA A 349 36.31 -4.57 20.12
CA ALA A 349 37.07 -4.39 21.36
C ALA A 349 36.83 -3.06 22.11
N LYS A 350 36.26 -2.01 21.48
CA LYS A 350 36.15 -0.67 22.13
C LYS A 350 34.82 -0.35 22.81
N LYS A 351 33.82 -1.24 22.76
CA LYS A 351 32.53 -1.03 23.46
C LYS A 351 32.41 -1.70 24.83
N VAL A 352 33.43 -2.46 25.25
CA VAL A 352 33.43 -3.14 26.56
C VAL A 352 34.13 -2.32 27.66
N GLU A 353 34.98 -1.34 27.31
CA GLU A 353 35.74 -0.55 28.30
C GLU A 353 35.04 0.72 28.81
N GLN A 354 33.95 1.19 28.16
CA GLN A 354 33.24 2.40 28.62
C GLN A 354 32.12 2.14 29.63
N THR A 355 31.69 0.89 29.82
CA THR A 355 30.61 0.54 30.77
C THR A 355 31.13 0.07 32.13
N THR A 356 32.41 -0.27 32.27
CA THR A 356 33.02 -0.74 33.53
C THR A 356 33.70 0.36 34.34
N SER A 357 33.96 1.55 33.75
CA SER A 357 34.71 2.62 34.42
C SER A 357 33.84 3.68 35.15
N LYS A 358 32.50 3.55 35.17
CA LYS A 358 31.59 4.52 35.83
C LYS A 358 30.89 4.01 37.09
N ARG A 359 31.24 2.84 37.64
CA ARG A 359 30.53 2.26 38.80
C ARG A 359 31.38 1.95 40.03
N SER A 360 32.52 2.63 40.19
CA SER A 360 33.44 2.38 41.30
C SER A 360 33.88 3.65 42.04
N TYR A 361 32.94 4.47 42.53
CA TYR A 361 33.15 5.36 43.69
C TYR A 361 31.81 5.46 44.47
N ILE A 362 31.67 4.82 45.64
CA ILE A 362 31.88 5.39 47.00
C ILE A 362 30.76 6.42 47.32
N ARG A 363 29.90 6.37 48.35
CA ARG A 363 29.96 5.84 49.73
C ARG A 363 28.56 5.87 50.39
N SER A 364 28.30 4.85 51.21
CA SER A 364 27.65 4.75 52.55
C SER A 364 26.58 5.77 53.04
N PRO A 365 25.56 5.31 53.82
CA PRO A 365 24.53 6.16 54.43
C PRO A 365 25.00 6.81 55.75
N ARG A 366 24.55 8.05 55.99
CA ARG A 366 24.69 8.72 57.29
C ARG A 366 23.35 8.76 58.01
N SER A 367 23.34 8.15 59.18
CA SER A 367 22.32 8.26 60.21
C SER A 367 22.39 9.60 60.96
N ASN A 368 21.27 9.89 61.63
CA ASN A 368 21.08 10.68 62.84
C ASN A 368 20.81 12.20 62.77
N ALA A 369 19.65 12.51 63.36
CA ALA A 369 19.40 13.47 64.44
C ALA A 369 18.75 14.83 64.12
N ALA A 370 17.52 14.92 64.62
CA ALA A 370 16.92 16.02 65.37
C ALA A 370 16.73 17.39 64.70
N LYS A 371 15.46 17.82 64.65
CA LYS A 371 15.06 19.17 65.10
C LYS A 371 13.59 19.20 65.49
N ARG A 372 13.35 19.50 66.77
CA ARG A 372 12.12 20.08 67.32
C ARG A 372 11.78 21.36 66.56
N ILE A 373 10.51 21.57 66.23
CA ILE A 373 9.92 22.91 66.14
C ILE A 373 8.58 22.90 66.87
N ILE A 374 8.46 23.87 67.76
CA ILE A 374 7.27 24.30 68.49
C ILE A 374 6.60 25.39 67.67
N SER A 375 5.29 25.28 67.44
CA SER A 375 4.29 26.34 67.18
C SER A 375 3.06 25.62 66.61
N GLY A 376 1.86 25.64 67.16
CA GLY A 376 1.13 26.78 67.71
C GLY A 376 -0.19 26.86 66.94
N HIS A 377 -1.24 26.19 67.42
CA HIS A 377 -2.62 26.67 67.57
C HIS A 377 -3.53 25.58 68.11
#